data_AF-A0A3D3LI88-F1
#
_entry.id   AF-A0A3D3LI88-F1
#
_cell.length_a   1.000
_cell.length_b   1.000
_cell.length_c   1.000
_cell.angle_alpha   90.00
_cell.angle_beta   90.00
_cell.angle_gamma   90.00
#
_symmetry.space_group_name_H-M   'P 1'
#
loop_
_entity.id
_entity.type
_entity.pdbx_description
1 polymer ?
#
loop_
_entity_poly.entity_id
_entity_poly.type
_entity_poly.pdbx_seq_one_letter_code
_entity_poly.pdbx_strand_id
1 'polypeptide(L)'
;MSMPERGVLLDAARQTAGLDNFGDTWFFDHMDKFIESINDDARLNEEGLGGAQGMVINAMVNRLRHVELVKQNPEIKELPVDVSAIVVGLPRTGSTMMHRMLSSAKGMTGVKWYETQNYAPFPGETQGDSSQRREAAKGILAYMVEKIPEIMSIHPMSIDQPDEEVIILGQLFSSSMLEASYYVPSYAAWLGTQDSEQAYKDLREIYQAFMWQDPLRQGKKWVLKT
;
A
#
# COMPACT_ATOMS: atom_id res chain seq x y z
N MET A 1 21.16 5.92 -16.10
CA MET A 1 19.70 6.13 -16.13
C MET A 1 19.27 6.51 -14.72
N SER A 2 18.32 7.43 -14.60
CA SER A 2 17.84 7.96 -13.32
C SER A 2 16.31 7.92 -13.29
N MET A 3 15.75 7.95 -12.09
CA MET A 3 14.34 8.23 -11.90
C MET A 3 13.98 9.58 -12.56
N PRO A 4 12.84 9.66 -13.25
CA PRO A 4 12.29 10.93 -13.70
C PRO A 4 12.05 11.86 -12.51
N GLU A 5 12.04 13.16 -12.78
CA GLU A 5 11.64 14.14 -11.77
C GLU A 5 10.20 13.87 -11.30
N ARG A 6 9.92 14.22 -10.04
CA ARG A 6 8.60 14.07 -9.41
C ARG A 6 7.46 14.51 -10.34
N GLY A 7 7.58 15.68 -10.97
CA GLY A 7 6.53 16.23 -11.83
C GLY A 7 6.09 15.27 -12.94
N VAL A 8 7.06 14.62 -13.60
CA VAL A 8 6.80 13.64 -14.66
C VAL A 8 6.05 12.42 -14.13
N LEU A 9 6.44 11.93 -12.95
CA LEU A 9 5.79 10.80 -12.29
C LEU A 9 4.35 11.13 -11.87
N LEU A 10 4.14 12.34 -11.33
CA LEU A 10 2.81 12.83 -10.96
C LEU A 10 1.92 13.00 -12.19
N ASP A 11 2.43 13.53 -13.30
CA ASP A 11 1.67 13.69 -14.54
C ASP A 11 1.26 12.34 -15.14
N ALA A 12 2.17 11.35 -15.12
CA ALA A 12 1.84 9.99 -15.52
C ALA A 12 0.74 9.39 -14.62
N ALA A 13 0.81 9.62 -13.31
CA ALA A 13 -0.23 9.18 -12.38
C ALA A 13 -1.59 9.85 -12.64
N ARG A 14 -1.60 11.17 -12.89
CA ARG A 14 -2.81 11.92 -13.25
C ARG A 14 -3.44 11.40 -14.53
N GLN A 15 -2.63 11.20 -15.57
CA GLN A 15 -3.09 10.64 -16.84
C GLN A 15 -3.69 9.24 -16.66
N THR A 16 -3.05 8.40 -15.87
CA THR A 16 -3.50 7.02 -15.59
C THR A 16 -4.79 7.00 -14.78
N ALA A 17 -4.92 7.89 -13.78
CA ALA A 17 -6.09 7.94 -12.91
C ALA A 17 -7.27 8.69 -13.53
N GLY A 18 -7.03 9.63 -14.45
CA GLY A 18 -8.02 10.61 -14.91
C GLY A 18 -8.41 11.62 -13.83
N LEU A 19 -7.53 11.86 -12.86
CA LEU A 19 -7.75 12.68 -11.65
C LEU A 19 -6.51 13.54 -11.38
N ASP A 20 -6.67 14.66 -10.68
CA ASP A 20 -5.60 15.65 -10.46
C ASP A 20 -5.36 16.08 -9.01
N ASN A 21 -6.26 15.72 -8.08
CA ASN A 21 -6.23 16.15 -6.69
C ASN A 21 -5.62 15.09 -5.75
N PHE A 22 -4.41 15.37 -5.24
CA PHE A 22 -3.71 14.51 -4.29
C PHE A 22 -4.11 14.71 -2.82
N GLY A 23 -4.97 15.68 -2.52
CA GLY A 23 -5.32 16.04 -1.14
C GLY A 23 -4.13 16.66 -0.41
N ASP A 24 -3.94 16.29 0.86
CA ASP A 24 -2.72 16.62 1.60
C ASP A 24 -1.51 15.97 0.93
N THR A 25 -0.42 16.73 0.75
CA THR A 25 0.77 16.34 -0.01
C THR A 25 2.01 16.16 0.87
N TRP A 26 1.86 15.96 2.18
CA TRP A 26 2.99 15.72 3.11
C TRP A 26 3.98 14.65 2.63
N PHE A 27 3.50 13.61 1.94
CA PHE A 27 4.32 12.50 1.42
C PHE A 27 5.18 12.88 0.21
N PHE A 28 5.01 14.08 -0.38
CA PHE A 28 5.85 14.53 -1.50
C PHE A 28 7.31 14.70 -1.10
N ASP A 29 7.60 15.17 0.13
CA ASP A 29 8.97 15.29 0.63
C ASP A 29 9.59 13.91 0.87
N HIS A 30 8.78 12.95 1.34
CA HIS A 30 9.19 11.55 1.50
C HIS A 30 9.51 10.90 0.15
N MET A 31 8.66 11.13 -0.85
CA MET A 31 8.86 10.65 -2.21
C MET A 31 10.12 11.25 -2.84
N ASP A 32 10.37 12.54 -2.67
CA ASP A 32 11.59 13.19 -3.18
C ASP A 32 12.84 12.53 -2.58
N LYS A 33 12.84 12.25 -1.27
CA LYS A 33 13.94 11.57 -0.60
C LYS A 33 14.14 10.13 -1.06
N PHE A 34 13.04 9.43 -1.35
CA PHE A 34 13.13 8.10 -1.95
C PHE A 34 13.72 8.16 -3.37
N ILE A 35 13.27 9.11 -4.20
CA ILE A 35 13.79 9.31 -5.57
C ILE A 35 15.29 9.64 -5.54
N GLU A 36 15.73 10.52 -4.64
CA GLU A 36 17.15 10.85 -4.41
C GLU A 36 17.95 9.58 -4.10
N SER A 37 17.51 8.79 -3.12
CA SER A 37 18.21 7.55 -2.72
C SER A 37 18.18 6.47 -3.82
N ILE A 38 17.12 6.39 -4.64
CA ILE A 38 17.11 5.48 -5.80
C ILE A 38 18.20 5.88 -6.82
N ASN A 39 18.38 7.18 -7.06
CA ASN A 39 19.37 7.68 -8.00
C ASN A 39 20.81 7.51 -7.48
N ASP A 40 21.01 7.76 -6.19
CA ASP A 40 22.35 7.84 -5.60
C ASP A 40 22.84 6.48 -5.05
N ASP A 41 21.95 5.67 -4.50
CA ASP A 41 22.31 4.46 -3.77
C ASP A 41 21.97 3.16 -4.52
N ALA A 42 20.80 3.07 -5.15
CA ALA A 42 20.17 1.77 -5.47
C ALA A 42 20.80 0.98 -6.63
N ARG A 43 21.62 1.62 -7.48
CA ARG A 43 22.36 0.98 -8.60
C ARG A 43 21.49 0.06 -9.47
N LEU A 44 20.28 0.52 -9.79
CA LEU A 44 19.31 -0.28 -10.53
C LEU A 44 19.73 -0.47 -12.00
N ASN A 45 19.40 -1.64 -12.54
CA ASN A 45 19.40 -1.87 -13.98
C ASN A 45 18.11 -1.28 -14.62
N GLU A 46 17.97 -1.40 -15.94
CA GLU A 46 16.80 -0.87 -16.67
C GLU A 46 15.47 -1.42 -16.16
N GLU A 47 15.40 -2.73 -15.93
CA GLU A 47 14.20 -3.40 -15.44
C GLU A 47 13.83 -2.94 -14.02
N GLY A 48 14.82 -2.87 -13.12
CA GLY A 48 14.62 -2.40 -11.75
C GLY A 48 14.20 -0.94 -11.68
N LEU A 49 14.77 -0.09 -12.54
CA LEU A 49 14.37 1.31 -12.65
C LEU A 49 12.93 1.43 -13.17
N GLY A 50 12.56 0.64 -14.19
CA GLY A 50 11.18 0.57 -14.66
C GLY A 50 10.20 0.10 -13.58
N GLY A 51 10.59 -0.89 -12.78
CA GLY A 51 9.82 -1.34 -11.62
C GLY A 51 9.63 -0.25 -10.55
N ALA A 52 10.70 0.49 -10.21
CA ALA A 52 10.63 1.62 -9.28
C ALA A 52 9.71 2.74 -9.78
N GLN A 53 9.82 3.11 -11.07
CA GLN A 53 8.92 4.09 -11.69
C GLN A 53 7.46 3.64 -11.63
N GLY A 54 7.18 2.39 -12.01
CA GLY A 54 5.84 1.81 -11.96
C GLY A 54 5.26 1.79 -10.55
N MET A 55 6.07 1.47 -9.54
CA MET A 55 5.66 1.47 -8.14
C MET A 55 5.28 2.88 -7.67
N VAL A 56 6.11 3.90 -7.95
CA VAL A 56 5.81 5.30 -7.59
C VAL A 56 4.54 5.78 -8.28
N ILE A 57 4.39 5.53 -9.58
CA ILE A 57 3.20 5.93 -10.34
C ILE A 57 1.95 5.25 -9.76
N ASN A 58 2.00 3.94 -9.48
CA ASN A 58 0.85 3.21 -8.92
C ASN A 58 0.46 3.74 -7.52
N ALA A 59 1.44 4.05 -6.67
CA ALA A 59 1.20 4.67 -5.37
C ALA A 59 0.42 6.00 -5.50
N MET A 60 0.82 6.84 -6.45
CA MET A 60 0.17 8.12 -6.75
C MET A 60 -1.22 7.94 -7.36
N VAL A 61 -1.42 6.95 -8.23
CA VAL A 61 -2.75 6.59 -8.77
C VAL A 61 -3.68 6.16 -7.64
N ASN A 62 -3.22 5.33 -6.70
CA ASN A 62 -4.03 4.92 -5.54
C ASN A 62 -4.39 6.11 -4.65
N ARG A 63 -3.46 7.05 -4.42
CA ARG A 63 -3.74 8.28 -3.66
C ARG A 63 -4.83 9.12 -4.33
N LEU A 64 -4.70 9.38 -5.64
CA LEU A 64 -5.70 10.14 -6.41
C LEU A 64 -7.09 9.50 -6.30
N ARG A 65 -7.17 8.18 -6.51
CA ARG A 65 -8.43 7.43 -6.41
C ARG A 65 -9.02 7.47 -5.00
N HIS A 66 -8.20 7.36 -3.97
CA HIS A 66 -8.66 7.41 -2.58
C HIS A 66 -9.21 8.78 -2.20
N VAL A 67 -8.53 9.86 -2.58
CA VAL A 67 -8.99 11.23 -2.34
C VAL A 67 -10.33 11.47 -3.03
N GLU A 68 -10.48 11.03 -4.29
CA GLU A 68 -11.76 11.16 -5.00
C GLU A 68 -12.86 10.30 -4.38
N LEU A 69 -12.55 9.05 -3.96
CA LEU A 69 -13.50 8.18 -3.27
C LEU A 69 -14.06 8.85 -2.01
N VAL A 70 -13.19 9.38 -1.16
CA VAL A 70 -13.56 10.03 0.10
C VAL A 70 -14.31 11.33 -0.14
N LYS A 71 -13.94 12.09 -1.17
CA LYS A 71 -14.65 13.31 -1.58
C LYS A 71 -16.08 13.01 -2.05
N GLN A 72 -16.28 11.92 -2.80
CA GLN A 72 -17.60 11.50 -3.27
C GLN A 72 -18.47 10.87 -2.17
N ASN A 73 -17.84 10.30 -1.14
CA ASN A 73 -18.51 9.56 -0.07
C ASN A 73 -17.99 10.05 1.29
N PRO A 74 -18.32 11.29 1.71
CA PRO A 74 -17.78 11.89 2.92
C PRO A 74 -18.14 11.10 4.20
N GLU A 75 -19.20 10.29 4.18
CA GLU A 75 -19.59 9.42 5.28
C GLU A 75 -18.53 8.36 5.62
N ILE A 76 -17.59 8.07 4.72
CA ILE A 76 -16.43 7.21 5.00
C ILE A 76 -15.72 7.70 6.27
N LYS A 77 -15.54 9.01 6.44
CA LYS A 77 -14.79 9.60 7.57
C LYS A 77 -15.45 9.36 8.94
N GLU A 78 -16.73 9.01 8.95
CA GLU A 78 -17.50 8.73 10.17
C GLU A 78 -17.48 7.24 10.55
N LEU A 79 -17.00 6.36 9.67
CA LEU A 79 -16.98 4.92 9.95
C LEU A 79 -15.96 4.59 11.06
N PRO A 80 -16.32 3.73 12.03
CA PRO A 80 -15.40 3.33 13.09
C PRO A 80 -14.32 2.38 12.56
N VAL A 81 -13.11 2.52 13.10
CA VAL A 81 -11.99 1.59 12.89
C VAL A 81 -11.65 0.97 14.23
N ASP A 82 -12.38 -0.09 14.59
CA ASP A 82 -12.19 -0.79 15.85
C ASP A 82 -11.05 -1.80 15.74
N VAL A 83 -9.89 -1.48 16.31
CA VAL A 83 -8.71 -2.36 16.31
C VAL A 83 -8.75 -3.26 17.55
N SER A 84 -8.75 -4.59 17.34
CA SER A 84 -8.67 -5.57 18.44
C SER A 84 -7.23 -5.93 18.81
N ALA A 85 -6.34 -5.97 17.82
CA ALA A 85 -4.96 -6.38 18.01
C ALA A 85 -4.07 -5.81 16.91
N ILE A 86 -2.81 -5.56 17.26
CA ILE A 86 -1.74 -5.18 16.34
C ILE A 86 -0.60 -6.16 16.59
N VAL A 87 -0.22 -6.93 15.57
CA VAL A 87 0.95 -7.81 15.61
C VAL A 87 2.15 -7.00 15.16
N VAL A 88 3.15 -6.86 16.03
CA VAL A 88 4.40 -6.15 15.72
C VAL A 88 5.57 -7.09 15.95
N GLY A 89 6.49 -7.17 15.00
CA GLY A 89 7.69 -7.98 15.18
C GLY A 89 8.61 -7.99 13.97
N LEU A 90 9.82 -8.51 14.17
CA LEU A 90 10.76 -8.68 13.08
C LEU A 90 10.25 -9.72 12.06
N PRO A 91 10.67 -9.61 10.78
CA PRO A 91 10.43 -10.66 9.80
C PRO A 91 10.91 -12.03 10.32
N ARG A 92 10.21 -13.09 9.91
CA ARG A 92 10.55 -14.50 10.24
C ARG A 92 10.37 -14.91 11.71
N THR A 93 9.49 -14.23 12.44
CA THR A 93 9.12 -14.55 13.84
C THR A 93 7.79 -15.31 13.99
N GLY A 94 7.16 -15.72 12.88
CA GLY A 94 5.84 -16.36 12.88
C GLY A 94 4.65 -15.38 12.88
N SER A 95 4.91 -14.08 12.74
CA SER A 95 3.90 -13.02 12.71
C SER A 95 2.79 -13.24 11.67
N THR A 96 3.12 -13.73 10.47
CA THR A 96 2.12 -14.05 9.43
C THR A 96 1.14 -15.14 9.86
N MET A 97 1.61 -16.20 10.51
CA MET A 97 0.73 -17.26 11.02
C MET A 97 -0.19 -16.71 12.12
N MET A 98 0.39 -15.95 13.07
CA MET A 98 -0.36 -15.35 14.17
C MET A 98 -1.44 -14.37 13.65
N HIS A 99 -1.08 -13.49 12.72
CA HIS A 99 -2.00 -12.52 12.13
C HIS A 99 -3.17 -13.18 11.40
N ARG A 100 -2.91 -14.20 10.57
CA ARG A 100 -3.96 -14.95 9.87
C ARG A 100 -4.85 -15.72 10.83
N MET A 101 -4.28 -16.35 11.87
CA MET A 101 -5.04 -17.05 12.90
C MET A 101 -6.01 -16.10 13.62
N LEU A 102 -5.52 -14.95 14.10
CA LEU A 102 -6.35 -13.95 14.78
C LEU A 102 -7.43 -13.37 13.85
N SER A 103 -7.07 -13.06 12.60
CA SER A 103 -7.99 -12.51 11.59
C SER A 103 -9.10 -13.50 11.19
N SER A 104 -8.88 -14.81 11.36
CA SER A 104 -9.87 -15.84 11.04
C SER A 104 -10.97 -15.99 12.11
N ALA A 105 -10.78 -15.41 13.30
CA ALA A 105 -11.74 -15.51 14.38
C ALA A 105 -13.07 -14.81 14.02
N LYS A 106 -14.19 -15.35 14.51
CA LYS A 106 -15.51 -14.76 14.27
C LYS A 106 -15.53 -13.30 14.73
N GLY A 107 -15.96 -12.40 13.85
CA GLY A 107 -16.01 -10.97 14.13
C GLY A 107 -14.68 -10.23 13.94
N MET A 108 -13.62 -10.90 13.47
CA MET A 108 -12.35 -10.27 13.11
C MET A 108 -12.22 -10.10 11.59
N THR A 109 -11.40 -9.15 11.18
CA THR A 109 -10.99 -8.93 9.79
C THR A 109 -9.56 -8.40 9.74
N GLY A 110 -8.89 -8.63 8.61
CA GLY A 110 -7.58 -8.05 8.30
C GLY A 110 -7.61 -7.47 6.88
N VAL A 111 -6.60 -6.66 6.55
CA VAL A 111 -6.41 -6.15 5.19
C VAL A 111 -5.96 -7.31 4.30
N LYS A 112 -6.69 -7.60 3.23
CA LYS A 112 -6.35 -8.67 2.29
C LYS A 112 -5.23 -8.20 1.37
N TRP A 113 -4.37 -9.10 0.93
CA TRP A 113 -3.22 -8.72 0.11
C TRP A 113 -3.62 -7.91 -1.15
N TYR A 114 -4.70 -8.27 -1.86
CA TYR A 114 -5.14 -7.47 -3.03
C TYR A 114 -5.45 -5.99 -2.68
N GLU A 115 -5.94 -5.73 -1.46
CA GLU A 115 -6.27 -4.39 -0.99
C GLU A 115 -5.01 -3.59 -0.69
N THR A 116 -3.94 -4.25 -0.26
CA THR A 116 -2.64 -3.58 -0.07
C THR A 116 -2.05 -3.10 -1.39
N GLN A 117 -2.31 -3.80 -2.52
CA GLN A 117 -1.81 -3.40 -3.83
C GLN A 117 -2.60 -2.24 -4.44
N ASN A 118 -3.91 -2.22 -4.18
CA ASN A 118 -4.85 -1.19 -4.63
C ASN A 118 -5.90 -0.94 -3.53
N TYR A 119 -5.62 0.04 -2.66
CA TYR A 119 -6.47 0.32 -1.50
C TYR A 119 -7.72 1.15 -1.84
N ALA A 120 -7.73 1.79 -3.01
CA ALA A 120 -8.89 2.46 -3.57
C ALA A 120 -9.51 1.63 -4.71
N PRO A 121 -10.86 1.63 -4.87
CA PRO A 121 -11.53 0.95 -5.97
C PRO A 121 -11.07 1.44 -7.35
N PHE A 122 -11.15 0.57 -8.35
CA PHE A 122 -10.93 0.98 -9.74
C PHE A 122 -12.12 1.77 -10.30
N PRO A 123 -11.94 2.58 -11.37
CA PRO A 123 -13.05 3.24 -12.04
C PRO A 123 -14.15 2.24 -12.44
N GLY A 124 -15.38 2.50 -12.02
CA GLY A 124 -16.54 1.64 -12.28
C GLY A 124 -16.69 0.43 -11.34
N GLU A 125 -15.78 0.22 -10.40
CA GLU A 125 -15.95 -0.75 -9.33
C GLU A 125 -17.05 -0.29 -8.36
N THR A 126 -17.97 -1.18 -8.01
CA THR A 126 -19.09 -0.88 -7.10
C THR A 126 -18.84 -1.46 -5.72
N GLN A 127 -19.48 -0.88 -4.70
CA GLN A 127 -19.37 -1.34 -3.32
C GLN A 127 -19.69 -2.84 -3.21
N GLY A 128 -18.81 -3.61 -2.55
CA GLY A 128 -18.92 -5.06 -2.39
C GLY A 128 -18.38 -5.89 -3.56
N ASP A 129 -18.13 -5.31 -4.74
CA ASP A 129 -17.50 -6.00 -5.86
C ASP A 129 -16.01 -5.63 -5.97
N SER A 130 -15.12 -6.55 -5.60
CA SER A 130 -13.66 -6.36 -5.69
C SER A 130 -13.03 -7.16 -6.83
N SER A 131 -13.84 -7.66 -7.78
CA SER A 131 -13.38 -8.56 -8.84
C SER A 131 -12.22 -7.99 -9.67
N GLN A 132 -12.32 -6.71 -10.07
CA GLN A 132 -11.28 -6.07 -10.88
C GLN A 132 -9.94 -5.95 -10.15
N ARG A 133 -9.94 -5.49 -8.88
CA ARG A 133 -8.72 -5.42 -8.08
C ARG A 133 -8.14 -6.80 -7.76
N ARG A 134 -8.98 -7.81 -7.57
CA ARG A 134 -8.54 -9.21 -7.38
C ARG A 134 -7.84 -9.73 -8.63
N GLU A 135 -8.36 -9.46 -9.82
CA GLU A 135 -7.70 -9.85 -11.08
C GLU A 135 -6.37 -9.12 -11.27
N ALA A 136 -6.31 -7.82 -10.98
CA ALA A 136 -5.05 -7.07 -11.00
C ALA A 136 -4.02 -7.66 -10.02
N ALA A 137 -4.44 -7.99 -8.80
CA ALA A 137 -3.58 -8.63 -7.80
C ALA A 137 -3.08 -10.01 -8.26
N LYS A 138 -3.90 -10.82 -8.93
CA LYS A 138 -3.43 -12.09 -9.53
C LYS A 138 -2.32 -11.86 -10.55
N GLY A 139 -2.46 -10.83 -11.40
CA GLY A 139 -1.42 -10.44 -12.36
C GLY A 139 -0.12 -10.03 -11.69
N ILE A 140 -0.20 -9.20 -10.65
CA ILE A 140 0.98 -8.77 -9.86
C ILE A 140 1.66 -9.99 -9.23
N LEU A 141 0.89 -10.86 -8.58
CA LEU A 141 1.44 -12.05 -7.93
C LEU A 141 2.10 -13.00 -8.95
N ALA A 142 1.47 -13.21 -10.11
CA ALA A 142 2.03 -14.03 -11.18
C ALA A 142 3.37 -13.47 -11.68
N TYR A 143 3.44 -12.15 -11.91
CA TYR A 143 4.68 -11.48 -12.30
C TYR A 143 5.77 -11.61 -11.23
N MET A 144 5.44 -11.43 -9.95
CA MET A 144 6.39 -11.60 -8.85
C MET A 144 6.95 -13.03 -8.78
N VAL A 145 6.09 -14.05 -8.95
CA VAL A 145 6.51 -15.46 -8.96
C VAL A 145 7.39 -15.77 -10.18
N GLU A 146 7.09 -15.20 -11.34
CA GLU A 146 7.91 -15.36 -12.54
C GLU A 146 9.32 -14.76 -12.35
N LYS A 147 9.40 -13.56 -11.78
CA LYS A 147 10.66 -12.82 -11.61
C LYS A 147 11.48 -13.24 -10.41
N ILE A 148 10.82 -13.67 -9.34
CA ILE A 148 11.44 -14.12 -8.10
C ILE A 148 10.80 -15.48 -7.72
N PRO A 149 11.24 -16.59 -8.35
CA PRO A 149 10.64 -17.90 -8.13
C PRO A 149 10.56 -18.34 -6.67
N GLU A 150 11.50 -17.89 -5.84
CA GLU A 150 11.57 -18.21 -4.42
C GLU A 150 10.67 -17.33 -3.53
N ILE A 151 9.99 -16.32 -4.07
CA ILE A 151 9.25 -15.31 -3.29
C ILE A 151 8.20 -15.93 -2.38
N MET A 152 7.53 -17.01 -2.82
CA MET A 152 6.49 -17.70 -2.05
C MET A 152 7.02 -18.44 -0.83
N SER A 153 8.32 -18.78 -0.81
CA SER A 153 8.99 -19.36 0.37
C SER A 153 9.38 -18.29 1.40
N ILE A 154 9.61 -17.06 0.93
CA ILE A 154 10.00 -15.91 1.72
C ILE A 154 8.76 -15.25 2.32
N HIS A 155 7.76 -14.94 1.49
CA HIS A 155 6.48 -14.37 1.90
C HIS A 155 5.34 -15.17 1.26
N PRO A 156 4.69 -16.10 2.00
CA PRO A 156 3.58 -16.90 1.49
C PRO A 156 2.34 -16.04 1.24
N MET A 157 2.33 -15.30 0.13
CA MET A 157 1.26 -14.39 -0.27
C MET A 157 0.06 -15.15 -0.81
N SER A 158 -1.13 -14.66 -0.52
CA SER A 158 -2.36 -15.09 -1.16
C SER A 158 -3.23 -13.87 -1.27
N ILE A 159 -3.78 -13.63 -2.48
CA ILE A 159 -4.52 -12.40 -2.77
C ILE A 159 -5.65 -12.16 -1.76
N ASP A 160 -6.24 -13.23 -1.21
CA ASP A 160 -7.39 -13.21 -0.31
C ASP A 160 -7.06 -13.29 1.18
N GLN A 161 -5.80 -13.58 1.52
CA GLN A 161 -5.38 -13.71 2.90
C GLN A 161 -5.00 -12.35 3.48
N PRO A 162 -5.15 -12.18 4.81
CA PRO A 162 -4.61 -11.04 5.52
C PRO A 162 -3.11 -10.85 5.28
N ASP A 163 -2.70 -9.59 5.09
CA ASP A 163 -1.32 -9.15 4.86
C ASP A 163 -1.03 -7.80 5.55
N GLU A 164 0.17 -7.25 5.33
CA GLU A 164 0.75 -6.17 6.16
C GLU A 164 0.40 -4.76 5.69
N GLU A 165 0.17 -3.86 6.66
CA GLU A 165 -0.06 -2.43 6.38
C GLU A 165 1.19 -1.71 5.86
N VAL A 166 2.38 -2.29 6.07
CA VAL A 166 3.66 -1.76 5.59
C VAL A 166 3.67 -1.55 4.08
N ILE A 167 2.86 -2.32 3.33
CA ILE A 167 2.72 -2.20 1.87
C ILE A 167 1.90 -0.94 1.50
N ILE A 168 0.87 -0.62 2.28
CA ILE A 168 0.07 0.60 2.09
C ILE A 168 0.91 1.81 2.50
N LEU A 169 1.56 1.75 3.67
CA LEU A 169 2.44 2.81 4.15
C LEU A 169 3.65 3.01 3.21
N GLY A 170 4.11 1.97 2.52
CA GLY A 170 5.14 2.05 1.48
C GLY A 170 4.71 2.89 0.27
N GLN A 171 3.43 2.83 -0.10
CA GLN A 171 2.86 3.71 -1.13
C GLN A 171 2.70 5.16 -0.66
N LEU A 172 2.73 5.41 0.64
CA LEU A 172 2.81 6.75 1.23
C LEU A 172 4.25 7.18 1.51
N PHE A 173 5.25 6.41 1.04
CA PHE A 173 6.67 6.65 1.30
C PHE A 173 7.00 6.80 2.80
N SER A 174 6.34 6.01 3.65
CA SER A 174 6.51 6.07 5.10
C SER A 174 6.59 4.67 5.73
N SER A 175 7.40 3.80 5.14
CA SER A 175 7.53 2.40 5.57
C SER A 175 8.86 1.79 5.18
N SER A 176 9.32 0.83 6.00
CA SER A 176 10.48 -0.02 5.69
C SER A 176 10.25 -0.98 4.51
N MET A 177 9.04 -1.04 3.96
CA MET A 177 8.77 -1.77 2.72
C MET A 177 9.68 -1.32 1.55
N LEU A 178 10.05 -0.04 1.52
CA LEU A 178 10.92 0.50 0.47
C LEU A 178 12.38 0.04 0.60
N GLU A 179 12.95 0.04 1.82
CA GLU A 179 14.31 -0.50 2.06
C GLU A 179 14.38 -2.03 1.92
N ALA A 180 13.25 -2.71 2.16
CA ALA A 180 13.16 -4.16 1.93
C ALA A 180 13.11 -4.49 0.42
N SER A 181 12.65 -3.55 -0.42
CA SER A 181 12.49 -3.73 -1.86
C SER A 181 13.66 -3.19 -2.69
N TYR A 182 14.34 -2.15 -2.18
CA TYR A 182 15.42 -1.45 -2.88
C TYR A 182 16.59 -1.19 -1.94
N TYR A 183 17.80 -1.13 -2.48
CA TYR A 183 18.96 -0.69 -1.72
C TYR A 183 18.96 0.85 -1.60
N VAL A 184 18.26 1.37 -0.58
CA VAL A 184 18.06 2.82 -0.35
C VAL A 184 18.46 3.24 1.08
N PRO A 185 19.72 3.00 1.51
CA PRO A 185 20.17 3.25 2.87
C PRO A 185 20.07 4.72 3.30
N SER A 186 20.25 5.68 2.38
CA SER A 186 20.11 7.11 2.71
C SER A 186 18.66 7.47 3.02
N TYR A 187 17.71 6.94 2.25
CA TYR A 187 16.28 7.09 2.54
C TYR A 187 15.88 6.39 3.84
N ALA A 188 16.34 5.16 4.08
CA ALA A 188 16.08 4.42 5.31
C ALA A 188 16.52 5.19 6.56
N ALA A 189 17.77 5.69 6.56
CA ALA A 189 18.31 6.48 7.65
C ALA A 189 17.53 7.79 7.86
N TRP A 190 17.15 8.46 6.77
CA TRP A 190 16.34 9.66 6.83
C TRP A 190 14.92 9.39 7.37
N LEU A 191 14.27 8.32 6.90
CA LEU A 191 12.92 7.92 7.31
C LEU A 191 12.85 7.67 8.83
N GLY A 192 13.89 7.06 9.40
CA GLY A 192 14.00 6.84 10.86
C GLY A 192 14.03 8.11 11.71
N THR A 193 14.14 9.30 11.09
CA THR A 193 14.08 10.60 11.77
C THR A 193 12.77 11.35 11.55
N GLN A 194 11.85 10.81 10.74
CA GLN A 194 10.59 11.46 10.41
C GLN A 194 9.47 11.10 11.39
N ASP A 195 8.50 12.01 11.51
CA ASP A 195 7.25 11.75 12.21
C ASP A 195 6.30 10.94 11.31
N SER A 196 5.76 9.85 11.84
CA SER A 196 4.83 8.96 11.12
C SER A 196 3.36 9.29 11.37
N GLU A 197 3.03 10.29 12.21
CA GLU A 197 1.65 10.60 12.60
C GLU A 197 0.74 10.79 11.38
N GLN A 198 1.20 11.54 10.37
CA GLN A 198 0.39 11.83 9.19
C GLN A 198 0.15 10.59 8.32
N ALA A 199 1.14 9.70 8.21
CA ALA A 199 1.00 8.42 7.50
C ALA A 199 -0.04 7.51 8.18
N TYR A 200 -0.08 7.48 9.51
CA TYR A 200 -1.08 6.70 10.25
C TYR A 200 -2.47 7.34 10.22
N LYS A 201 -2.58 8.67 10.12
CA LYS A 201 -3.86 9.35 9.86
C LYS A 201 -4.43 8.95 8.49
N ASP A 202 -3.61 8.96 7.45
CA ASP A 202 -3.99 8.48 6.12
C ASP A 202 -4.35 6.99 6.16
N LEU A 203 -3.55 6.15 6.84
CA LEU A 203 -3.86 4.72 7.00
C LEU A 203 -5.21 4.50 7.68
N ARG A 204 -5.56 5.28 8.71
CA ARG A 204 -6.87 5.23 9.35
C ARG A 204 -8.00 5.56 8.38
N GLU A 205 -7.86 6.61 7.56
CA GLU A 205 -8.86 6.95 6.53
C GLU A 205 -8.98 5.85 5.46
N ILE A 206 -7.88 5.19 5.11
CA ILE A 206 -7.88 4.01 4.23
C ILE A 206 -8.64 2.84 4.87
N TYR A 207 -8.48 2.58 6.17
CA TYR A 207 -9.28 1.57 6.88
C TYR A 207 -10.76 1.89 6.89
N GLN A 208 -11.12 3.17 7.06
CA GLN A 208 -12.51 3.61 6.95
C GLN A 208 -13.05 3.34 5.54
N ALA A 209 -12.25 3.61 4.51
CA ALA A 209 -12.61 3.27 3.14
C ALA A 209 -12.76 1.75 2.95
N PHE A 210 -11.94 0.91 3.57
CA PHE A 210 -12.11 -0.55 3.52
C PHE A 210 -13.39 -1.05 4.21
N MET A 211 -13.82 -0.38 5.28
CA MET A 211 -15.11 -0.66 5.92
C MET A 211 -16.27 -0.30 5.00
N TRP A 212 -16.17 0.82 4.29
CA TRP A 212 -17.16 1.23 3.30
C TRP A 212 -17.18 0.31 2.09
N GLN A 213 -16.02 -0.04 1.53
CA GLN A 213 -15.92 -0.85 0.31
C GLN A 213 -16.50 -2.27 0.44
N ASP A 214 -16.45 -2.88 1.64
CA ASP A 214 -16.93 -4.24 1.89
C ASP A 214 -17.98 -4.26 3.02
N PRO A 215 -19.28 -4.27 2.69
CA PRO A 215 -20.36 -4.34 3.67
C PRO A 215 -20.27 -5.55 4.61
N LEU A 216 -19.58 -6.63 4.21
CA LEU A 216 -19.37 -7.81 5.07
C LEU A 216 -18.41 -7.53 6.23
N ARG A 217 -17.77 -6.36 6.27
CA ARG A 217 -16.96 -5.90 7.41
C ARG A 217 -17.77 -5.16 8.46
N GLN A 218 -19.03 -4.84 8.22
CA GLN A 218 -19.86 -4.15 9.21
C GLN A 218 -19.88 -4.94 10.55
N GLY A 219 -19.47 -4.27 11.62
CA GLY A 219 -19.39 -4.84 12.97
C GLY A 219 -18.19 -5.77 13.21
N LYS A 220 -17.28 -5.93 12.25
CA LYS A 220 -16.00 -6.64 12.46
C LYS A 220 -14.94 -5.70 13.04
N LYS A 221 -14.00 -6.29 13.76
CA LYS A 221 -12.84 -5.59 14.32
C LYS A 221 -11.56 -5.96 13.58
N TRP A 222 -10.66 -5.01 13.49
CA TRP A 222 -9.41 -5.15 12.74
C TRP A 222 -8.33 -5.85 13.56
N VAL A 223 -7.59 -6.74 12.88
CA VAL A 223 -6.32 -7.30 13.32
C VAL A 223 -5.26 -6.82 12.34
N LEU A 224 -4.31 -6.04 12.85
CA LEU A 224 -3.24 -5.41 12.06
C LEU A 224 -1.95 -6.22 12.16
N LYS A 225 -1.03 -6.05 11.21
CA LYS A 225 0.33 -6.56 11.25
C LYS A 225 1.31 -5.60 10.56
N THR A 226 2.32 -5.17 11.31
CA THR A 226 3.42 -4.31 10.83
C THR A 226 4.78 -4.72 11.37
#